data_AF-A0A0F9J9R5-F1
#
_entry.id   AF-A0A0F9J9R5-F1
#
_cell.length_a   1.000
_cell.length_b   1.000
_cell.length_c   1.000
_cell.angle_alpha   90.00
_cell.angle_beta   90.00
_cell.angle_gamma   90.00
#
_symmetry.space_group_name_H-M   'P 1'
#
loop_
_entity.id
_entity.type
_entity.pdbx_description
1 polymer ?
#
loop_
_entity_poly.entity_id
_entity_poly.type
_entity_poly.pdbx_seq_one_letter_code
_entity_poly.pdbx_strand_id
1 'polypeptide(L)'
;MIGVTIVLVVAVFWLAWSNGANDNFKGVATLYGSETTGFRRALLWATAATVMGSVFSVFLAGRLVKQFSGAGIVPIEQIDATWLIAVSGAGAITILLATVLGMPTSTTHALTGALLGAGVMAGAGTVNWSAAASKFAFPLLLSPVVAVFAAVVLQVLFRRARLAMGVDRQTCVCIGRGEPQPATVQSDGSLLLASSGQVLPLRIEVDQHTRCVERYGGHVAGVKVQSAVDAVHYLSGGAVCFARAVNDTPKIAALLLA
;
A
#
# COMPACT_ATOMS: atom_id res chain seq x y z
N MET A 1 -10.24 38.30 6.67
CA MET A 1 -10.81 37.15 5.92
C MET A 1 -9.79 36.53 4.97
N ILE A 2 -9.17 37.27 4.04
CA ILE A 2 -8.17 36.71 3.09
C ILE A 2 -7.01 35.99 3.79
N GLY A 3 -6.44 36.57 4.87
CA GLY A 3 -5.32 35.96 5.58
C GLY A 3 -5.65 34.58 6.19
N VAL A 4 -6.83 34.41 6.78
CA VAL A 4 -7.25 33.14 7.39
C VAL A 4 -7.46 32.06 6.33
N THR A 5 -8.08 32.42 5.20
CA THR A 5 -8.24 31.50 4.06
C THR A 5 -6.90 31.03 3.50
N ILE A 6 -5.91 31.91 3.38
CA ILE A 6 -4.56 31.53 2.94
C ILE A 6 -3.94 30.52 3.92
N VAL A 7 -4.05 30.76 5.23
CA VAL A 7 -3.51 29.84 6.25
C VAL A 7 -4.21 28.49 6.18
N LEU A 8 -5.53 28.44 6.01
CA LEU A 8 -6.28 27.19 5.84
C LEU A 8 -5.82 26.42 4.59
N VAL A 9 -5.67 27.10 3.46
CA VAL A 9 -5.17 26.49 2.23
C VAL A 9 -3.79 25.88 2.46
N VAL A 10 -2.86 26.64 3.05
CA VAL A 10 -1.51 26.16 3.37
C VAL A 10 -1.57 24.94 4.31
N ALA A 11 -2.40 24.97 5.34
CA ALA A 11 -2.53 23.85 6.29
C ALA A 11 -3.07 22.58 5.63
N VAL A 12 -4.06 22.69 4.74
CA VAL A 12 -4.60 21.55 4.00
C VAL A 12 -3.60 21.01 2.98
N PHE A 13 -2.87 21.87 2.27
CA PHE A 13 -1.79 21.42 1.38
C PHE A 13 -0.66 20.74 2.17
N TRP A 14 -0.33 21.23 3.36
CA TRP A 14 0.66 20.61 4.23
C TRP A 14 0.20 19.22 4.72
N LEU A 15 -1.09 19.08 5.06
CA LEU A 15 -1.71 17.79 5.36
C LEU A 15 -1.65 16.84 4.15
N ALA A 16 -1.98 17.31 2.94
CA ALA A 16 -1.92 16.53 1.71
C ALA A 16 -0.49 16.04 1.41
N TRP A 17 0.50 16.91 1.59
CA TRP A 17 1.92 16.56 1.43
C TRP A 17 2.36 15.53 2.47
N SER A 18 2.01 15.72 3.75
CA SER A 18 2.33 14.79 4.82
C SER A 18 1.69 13.42 4.59
N ASN A 19 0.43 13.38 4.13
CA ASN A 19 -0.26 12.18 3.69
C ASN A 19 0.51 11.46 2.57
N GLY A 20 0.86 12.18 1.50
CA GLY A 20 1.62 11.63 0.38
C GLY A 20 2.97 11.05 0.82
N ALA A 21 3.68 11.73 1.71
CA ALA A 21 4.96 11.27 2.24
C ALA A 21 4.83 9.95 3.03
N ASN A 22 3.76 9.77 3.80
CA ASN A 22 3.56 8.55 4.60
C ASN A 22 2.96 7.39 3.78
N ASP A 23 2.00 7.70 2.89
CA ASP A 23 1.12 6.69 2.30
C ASP A 23 1.54 6.20 0.92
N ASN A 24 2.26 7.01 0.13
CA ASN A 24 2.49 6.72 -1.29
C ASN A 24 3.21 5.37 -1.49
N PHE A 25 4.20 5.05 -0.65
CA PHE A 25 4.98 3.82 -0.80
C PHE A 25 4.26 2.55 -0.28
N LYS A 26 3.18 2.68 0.50
CA LYS A 26 2.53 1.53 1.17
C LYS A 26 1.98 0.50 0.17
N GLY A 27 1.41 0.95 -0.94
CA GLY A 27 0.83 0.05 -1.96
C GLY A 27 1.88 -0.71 -2.77
N VAL A 28 3.08 -0.17 -2.91
CA VAL A 28 4.19 -0.77 -3.69
C VAL A 28 5.30 -1.33 -2.80
N ALA A 29 5.13 -1.33 -1.48
CA ALA A 29 6.12 -1.85 -0.54
C ALA A 29 6.43 -3.32 -0.80
N THR A 30 5.42 -4.12 -1.17
CA THR A 30 5.61 -5.52 -1.53
C THR A 30 6.32 -5.69 -2.87
N LEU A 31 6.13 -4.79 -3.84
CA LEU A 31 6.84 -4.81 -5.14
C LEU A 31 8.33 -4.53 -4.99
N TYR A 32 8.67 -3.61 -4.08
CA TYR A 32 10.06 -3.33 -3.74
C TYR A 32 10.65 -4.45 -2.88
N GLY A 33 9.91 -4.92 -1.87
CA GLY A 33 10.33 -5.97 -0.95
C GLY A 33 10.49 -7.35 -1.59
N SER A 34 9.80 -7.63 -2.70
CA SER A 34 10.00 -8.84 -3.51
C SER A 34 11.12 -8.74 -4.53
N GLU A 35 11.81 -7.59 -4.61
CA GLU A 35 12.82 -7.28 -5.63
C GLU A 35 12.28 -7.35 -7.08
N THR A 36 10.96 -7.34 -7.27
CA THR A 36 10.33 -7.29 -8.60
C THR A 36 10.67 -5.98 -9.32
N THR A 37 10.91 -4.91 -8.55
CA THR A 37 11.35 -3.62 -9.11
C THR A 37 12.23 -2.82 -8.16
N GLY A 38 13.04 -1.94 -8.73
CA GLY A 38 13.87 -1.02 -7.95
C GLY A 38 13.04 0.10 -7.29
N PHE A 39 13.53 0.61 -6.17
CA PHE A 39 12.88 1.65 -5.36
C PHE A 39 12.32 2.82 -6.17
N ARG A 40 13.13 3.41 -7.07
CA ARG A 40 12.70 4.57 -7.89
C ARG A 40 11.54 4.22 -8.82
N ARG A 41 11.54 3.02 -9.42
CA ARG A 41 10.47 2.59 -10.33
C ARG A 41 9.18 2.28 -9.56
N ALA A 42 9.28 1.60 -8.42
CA ALA A 42 8.14 1.40 -7.51
C ALA A 42 7.54 2.75 -7.10
N LEU A 43 8.38 3.70 -6.68
CA LEU A 43 7.93 5.03 -6.23
C LEU A 43 7.26 5.83 -7.35
N LEU A 44 7.80 5.80 -8.58
CA LEU A 44 7.19 6.46 -9.73
C LEU A 44 5.83 5.83 -10.08
N TRP A 45 5.74 4.51 -10.04
CA TRP A 45 4.48 3.79 -10.26
C TRP A 45 3.43 4.12 -9.20
N ALA A 46 3.82 4.11 -7.93
CA ALA A 46 2.95 4.52 -6.83
C ALA A 46 2.45 5.96 -7.02
N THR A 47 3.35 6.89 -7.34
CA THR A 47 3.01 8.30 -7.55
C THR A 47 2.03 8.47 -8.71
N ALA A 48 2.27 7.81 -9.84
CA ALA A 48 1.35 7.83 -10.97
C ALA A 48 -0.03 7.28 -10.60
N ALA A 49 -0.09 6.13 -9.91
CA ALA A 49 -1.35 5.55 -9.46
C ALA A 49 -2.10 6.44 -8.46
N THR A 50 -1.38 7.08 -7.54
CA THR A 50 -1.91 8.04 -6.56
C THR A 50 -2.48 9.29 -7.26
N VAL A 51 -1.79 9.82 -8.26
CA VAL A 51 -2.30 10.95 -9.07
C VAL A 51 -3.55 10.54 -9.84
N MET A 52 -3.54 9.38 -10.50
CA MET A 52 -4.73 8.87 -11.21
C MET A 52 -5.92 8.69 -10.27
N GLY A 53 -5.71 8.12 -9.08
CA GLY A 53 -6.77 7.95 -8.08
C GLY A 53 -7.28 9.28 -7.53
N SER A 54 -6.39 10.26 -7.33
CA SER A 54 -6.77 11.61 -6.89
C SER A 54 -7.63 12.33 -7.92
N VAL A 55 -7.25 12.26 -9.21
CA VAL A 55 -8.05 12.81 -10.31
C VAL A 55 -9.38 12.07 -10.43
N PHE A 56 -9.38 10.74 -10.33
CA PHE A 56 -10.60 9.94 -10.38
C PHE A 56 -11.56 10.27 -9.23
N SER A 57 -11.02 10.62 -8.06
CA SER A 57 -11.80 11.00 -6.88
C SER A 57 -12.70 12.22 -7.13
N VAL A 58 -12.34 13.11 -8.07
CA VAL A 58 -13.16 14.28 -8.44
C VAL A 58 -14.52 13.85 -8.97
N PHE A 59 -14.60 12.76 -9.74
CA PHE A 59 -15.87 12.23 -10.24
C PHE A 59 -16.73 11.60 -9.14
N LEU A 60 -16.12 11.20 -8.01
CA LEU A 60 -16.82 10.65 -6.83
C LEU A 60 -16.97 11.69 -5.71
N ALA A 61 -16.43 12.91 -5.90
CA ALA A 61 -16.23 13.90 -4.84
C ALA A 61 -17.54 14.31 -4.18
N GLY A 62 -18.63 14.47 -4.94
CA GLY A 62 -19.92 14.90 -4.38
C GLY A 62 -20.51 13.94 -3.35
N ARG A 63 -20.24 12.63 -3.45
CA ARG A 63 -20.68 11.63 -2.45
C ARG A 63 -19.70 11.52 -1.29
N LEU A 64 -18.40 11.51 -1.60
CA LEU A 64 -17.33 11.32 -0.62
C LEU A 64 -17.15 12.56 0.27
N VAL A 65 -17.14 13.76 -0.29
CA VAL A 65 -17.06 15.01 0.48
C VAL A 65 -18.22 15.08 1.47
N LYS A 66 -19.47 14.84 1.07
CA LYS A 66 -20.62 14.86 2.00
C LYS A 66 -20.50 13.86 3.16
N GLN A 67 -19.89 12.71 2.92
CA GLN A 67 -19.69 11.70 3.96
C GLN A 67 -18.62 12.13 4.98
N PHE A 68 -17.65 12.95 4.57
CA PHE A 68 -16.52 13.38 5.41
C PHE A 68 -16.61 14.82 5.93
N SER A 69 -17.29 15.74 5.23
CA SER A 69 -17.51 17.14 5.64
C SER A 69 -18.60 17.30 6.69
N GLY A 70 -19.49 16.30 6.83
CA GLY A 70 -20.62 16.32 7.75
C GLY A 70 -20.77 15.01 8.51
N ALA A 71 -19.65 14.39 8.90
CA ALA A 71 -19.67 13.08 9.56
C ALA A 71 -20.48 13.07 10.88
N GLY A 72 -21.01 14.22 11.32
CA GLY A 72 -21.92 14.35 12.44
C GLY A 72 -21.22 14.13 13.77
N ILE A 73 -19.88 14.21 13.78
CA ILE A 73 -19.07 14.17 14.99
C ILE A 73 -19.20 15.50 15.74
N VAL A 74 -19.30 16.62 15.03
CA VAL A 74 -19.38 17.97 15.59
C VAL A 74 -20.50 18.75 14.87
N PRO A 75 -21.28 19.58 15.59
CA PRO A 75 -22.24 20.51 14.99
C PRO A 75 -21.59 21.45 13.97
N ILE A 76 -22.26 21.66 12.83
CA ILE A 76 -21.73 22.46 11.72
C ILE A 76 -21.51 23.92 12.14
N GLU A 77 -22.33 24.41 13.08
CA GLU A 77 -22.30 25.77 13.59
C GLU A 77 -20.98 26.10 14.33
N GLN A 78 -20.23 25.09 14.73
CA GLN A 78 -18.94 25.25 15.41
C GLN A 78 -17.75 25.13 14.46
N ILE A 79 -17.97 24.71 13.22
CA ILE A 79 -16.90 24.57 12.22
C ILE A 79 -16.60 25.95 11.63
N ASP A 80 -15.51 26.56 12.08
CA ASP A 80 -14.97 27.77 11.49
C ASP A 80 -13.59 27.52 10.84
N ALA A 81 -13.06 28.52 10.15
CA ALA A 81 -11.77 28.37 9.48
C ALA A 81 -10.62 28.11 10.48
N THR A 82 -10.71 28.63 11.70
CA THR A 82 -9.70 28.41 12.76
C THR A 82 -9.69 26.96 13.21
N TRP A 83 -10.86 26.36 13.38
CA TRP A 83 -11.04 24.95 13.66
C TRP A 83 -10.43 24.10 12.55
N LEU A 84 -10.77 24.38 11.29
CA LEU A 84 -10.27 23.62 10.15
C LEU A 84 -8.75 23.71 10.02
N ILE A 85 -8.15 24.87 10.35
CA ILE A 85 -6.70 25.05 10.47
C ILE A 85 -6.14 24.16 11.58
N ALA A 86 -6.76 24.14 12.77
CA ALA A 86 -6.31 23.32 13.89
C ALA A 86 -6.37 21.81 13.56
N VAL A 87 -7.45 21.35 12.93
CA VAL A 87 -7.64 19.95 12.54
C VAL A 87 -6.64 19.53 11.46
N SER A 88 -6.52 20.32 10.38
CA SER A 88 -5.58 20.03 9.30
C SER A 88 -4.13 20.09 9.79
N GLY A 89 -3.79 21.07 10.62
CA GLY A 89 -2.47 21.20 11.24
C GLY A 89 -2.13 20.03 12.18
N ALA A 90 -3.01 19.68 13.11
CA ALA A 90 -2.78 18.55 14.03
C ALA A 90 -2.67 17.21 13.28
N GLY A 91 -3.50 17.00 12.26
CA GLY A 91 -3.40 15.86 11.37
C GLY A 91 -2.06 15.81 10.63
N ALA A 92 -1.65 16.93 10.03
CA ALA A 92 -0.37 17.05 9.32
C ALA A 92 0.82 16.78 10.23
N ILE A 93 0.86 17.39 11.41
CA ILE A 93 1.90 17.17 12.43
C ILE A 93 1.99 15.71 12.81
N THR A 94 0.85 15.08 13.13
CA THR A 94 0.82 13.66 13.54
C THR A 94 1.39 12.75 12.46
N ILE A 95 0.95 12.95 11.21
CA ILE A 95 1.40 12.14 10.07
C ILE A 95 2.88 12.40 9.77
N LEU A 96 3.31 13.66 9.81
CA LEU A 96 4.70 14.03 9.55
C LEU A 96 5.64 13.46 10.61
N LEU A 97 5.30 13.56 11.89
CA LEU A 97 6.07 12.97 12.98
C LEU A 97 6.19 11.46 12.79
N ALA A 98 5.09 10.77 12.50
CA ALA A 98 5.13 9.35 12.20
C ALA A 98 6.02 9.03 10.98
N THR A 99 5.98 9.85 9.94
CA THR A 99 6.80 9.68 8.73
C THR A 99 8.29 9.84 9.04
N VAL A 100 8.67 10.85 9.82
CA VAL A 100 10.06 11.06 10.25
C VAL A 100 10.56 9.91 11.11
N LEU A 101 9.68 9.32 11.93
CA LEU A 101 9.96 8.14 12.73
C LEU A 101 9.91 6.81 11.94
N GLY A 102 9.62 6.84 10.63
CA GLY A 102 9.52 5.66 9.78
C GLY A 102 8.29 4.79 10.06
N MET A 103 7.27 5.32 10.73
CA MET A 103 6.06 4.59 11.12
C MET A 103 4.93 4.73 10.07
N PRO A 104 4.41 3.62 9.52
CA PRO A 104 3.24 3.66 8.65
C PRO A 104 2.00 4.00 9.49
N THR A 105 1.44 5.20 9.30
CA THR A 105 0.33 5.71 10.12
C THR A 105 -0.94 5.92 9.30
N SER A 106 -2.10 5.79 9.94
CA SER A 106 -3.40 6.00 9.30
C SER A 106 -3.80 7.47 9.34
N THR A 107 -4.01 8.06 8.17
CA THR A 107 -4.53 9.43 8.03
C THR A 107 -5.95 9.58 8.55
N THR A 108 -6.75 8.52 8.47
CA THR A 108 -8.11 8.51 9.03
C THR A 108 -8.06 8.59 10.56
N HIS A 109 -7.14 7.88 11.23
CA HIS A 109 -6.96 8.02 12.68
C HIS A 109 -6.44 9.41 13.07
N ALA A 110 -5.44 9.93 12.34
CA ALA A 110 -4.88 11.25 12.61
C ALA A 110 -5.95 12.36 12.50
N LEU A 111 -6.74 12.34 11.43
CA LEU A 111 -7.81 13.33 11.22
C LEU A 111 -8.99 13.16 12.18
N THR A 112 -9.42 11.92 12.43
CA THR A 112 -10.50 11.67 13.40
C THR A 112 -10.08 12.09 14.80
N GLY A 113 -8.84 11.79 15.20
CA GLY A 113 -8.28 12.23 16.48
C GLY A 113 -8.19 13.75 16.59
N ALA A 114 -7.74 14.43 15.52
CA ALA A 114 -7.71 15.89 15.45
C ALA A 114 -9.11 16.52 15.54
N LEU A 115 -10.10 15.95 14.83
CA LEU A 115 -11.50 16.38 14.88
C LEU A 115 -12.10 16.22 16.28
N LEU A 116 -11.89 15.06 16.90
CA LEU A 116 -12.37 14.79 18.26
C LEU A 116 -11.68 15.68 19.29
N GLY A 117 -10.38 15.89 19.18
CA GLY A 117 -9.61 16.77 20.06
C GLY A 117 -10.07 18.23 19.97
N ALA A 118 -10.23 18.75 18.75
CA ALA A 118 -10.80 20.09 18.53
C ALA A 118 -12.23 20.18 19.08
N GLY A 119 -13.03 19.13 18.88
CA GLY A 119 -14.39 19.01 19.41
C GLY A 119 -14.45 19.13 20.92
N VAL A 120 -13.68 18.31 21.64
CA VAL A 120 -13.61 18.32 23.10
C VAL A 120 -13.18 19.69 23.63
N MET A 121 -12.23 20.35 22.95
CA MET A 121 -11.78 21.69 23.33
C MET A 121 -12.83 22.79 23.10
N ALA A 122 -13.74 22.62 22.13
CA ALA A 122 -14.84 23.55 21.87
C ALA A 122 -15.98 23.48 22.90
N GLY A 123 -16.04 22.42 23.72
CA GLY A 123 -16.97 22.30 24.84
C GLY A 123 -17.37 20.86 25.16
N ALA A 124 -17.69 20.59 26.43
CA ALA A 124 -18.22 19.30 26.84
C ALA A 124 -19.63 19.09 26.25
N GLY A 125 -19.78 18.12 25.34
CA GLY A 125 -21.07 17.79 24.69
C GLY A 125 -21.18 18.18 23.21
N THR A 126 -20.17 18.82 22.64
CA THR A 126 -20.08 19.13 21.20
C THR A 126 -19.82 17.88 20.37
N VAL A 127 -19.16 16.87 20.94
CA VAL A 127 -18.80 15.65 20.24
C VAL A 127 -19.92 14.60 20.32
N ASN A 128 -20.40 14.16 19.17
CA ASN A 128 -21.28 13.01 19.06
C ASN A 128 -20.48 11.71 19.09
N TRP A 129 -20.32 11.15 20.28
CA TRP A 129 -19.60 9.90 20.51
C TRP A 129 -20.23 8.69 19.80
N SER A 130 -21.55 8.69 19.62
CA SER A 130 -22.25 7.62 18.89
C SER A 130 -21.89 7.64 17.40
N ALA A 131 -21.86 8.82 16.78
CA ALA A 131 -21.40 8.98 15.40
C ALA A 131 -19.92 8.65 15.25
N ALA A 132 -19.07 9.08 16.19
CA ALA A 132 -17.64 8.75 16.20
C ALA A 132 -17.41 7.23 16.28
N ALA A 133 -18.17 6.53 17.14
CA ALA A 133 -18.08 5.08 17.28
C ALA A 133 -18.57 4.34 16.03
N SER A 134 -19.80 4.63 15.58
CA SER A 134 -20.46 3.95 14.45
C SER A 134 -19.78 4.19 13.11
N LYS A 135 -19.34 5.42 12.82
CA LYS A 135 -18.81 5.78 11.50
C LYS A 135 -17.30 5.61 11.38
N PHE A 136 -16.56 5.66 12.49
CA PHE A 136 -15.09 5.59 12.46
C PHE A 136 -14.55 4.44 13.30
N ALA A 137 -14.86 4.37 14.60
CA ALA A 137 -14.23 3.37 15.47
C ALA A 137 -14.54 1.92 15.04
N PHE A 138 -15.82 1.58 14.82
CA PHE A 138 -16.20 0.22 14.43
C PHE A 138 -15.65 -0.17 13.04
N PRO A 139 -15.81 0.64 11.97
CA PRO A 139 -15.22 0.30 10.67
C PRO A 139 -13.69 0.19 10.71
N LEU A 140 -13.01 1.08 11.45
CA LEU A 140 -11.54 1.03 11.60
C LEU A 140 -11.08 -0.22 12.35
N LEU A 141 -11.83 -0.68 13.35
CA LEU A 141 -11.51 -1.90 14.09
C LEU A 141 -11.82 -3.17 13.27
N LEU A 142 -12.91 -3.15 12.50
CA LEU A 142 -13.36 -4.32 11.73
C LEU A 142 -12.55 -4.51 10.44
N SER A 143 -12.11 -3.44 9.80
CA SER A 143 -11.45 -3.50 8.49
C SER A 143 -10.17 -4.37 8.45
N PRO A 144 -9.25 -4.36 9.46
CA PRO A 144 -8.10 -5.26 9.44
C PRO A 144 -8.51 -6.73 9.58
N VAL A 145 -9.54 -7.03 10.37
CA VAL A 145 -10.05 -8.41 10.55
C VAL A 145 -10.59 -8.93 9.22
N VAL A 146 -11.40 -8.13 8.53
CA VAL A 146 -11.94 -8.48 7.21
C VAL A 146 -10.81 -8.63 6.18
N ALA A 147 -9.81 -7.74 6.21
CA ALA A 147 -8.67 -7.81 5.30
C ALA A 147 -7.83 -9.08 5.52
N VAL A 148 -7.51 -9.45 6.77
CA VAL A 148 -6.78 -10.67 7.09
C VAL A 148 -7.57 -11.92 6.67
N PHE A 149 -8.87 -11.95 6.98
CA PHE A 149 -9.74 -13.06 6.57
C PHE A 149 -9.75 -13.22 5.04
N ALA A 150 -9.97 -12.12 4.30
CA ALA A 150 -9.94 -12.13 2.84
C ALA A 150 -8.57 -12.58 2.30
N ALA A 151 -7.47 -12.10 2.88
CA ALA A 151 -6.12 -12.47 2.48
C ALA A 151 -5.85 -13.97 2.65
N VAL A 152 -6.28 -14.56 3.79
CA VAL A 152 -6.14 -16.00 4.04
C VAL A 152 -6.94 -16.82 3.02
N VAL A 153 -8.19 -16.43 2.77
CA VAL A 153 -9.05 -17.12 1.79
C VAL A 153 -8.43 -17.04 0.39
N LEU A 154 -8.03 -15.85 -0.06
CA LEU A 154 -7.41 -15.66 -1.37
C LEU A 154 -6.10 -16.44 -1.50
N GLN A 155 -5.26 -16.47 -0.45
CA GLN A 155 -4.00 -17.23 -0.45
C GLN A 155 -4.24 -18.73 -0.62
N VAL A 156 -5.25 -19.29 0.07
CA VAL A 156 -5.60 -20.70 -0.07
C VAL A 156 -6.11 -21.01 -1.49
N LEU A 157 -6.97 -20.14 -2.03
CA LEU A 157 -7.50 -20.29 -3.38
C LEU A 157 -6.40 -20.20 -4.44
N PHE A 158 -5.53 -19.17 -4.37
CA PHE A 158 -4.42 -19.01 -5.31
C PHE A 158 -3.40 -20.13 -5.20
N ARG A 159 -3.11 -20.64 -3.98
CA ARG A 159 -2.23 -21.81 -3.82
C ARG A 159 -2.83 -23.05 -4.48
N ARG A 160 -4.13 -23.30 -4.31
CA ARG A 160 -4.82 -24.44 -4.95
C ARG A 160 -4.82 -24.30 -6.48
N ALA A 161 -5.16 -23.13 -6.99
CA ALA A 161 -5.16 -22.85 -8.42
C ALA A 161 -3.75 -23.03 -9.03
N ARG A 162 -2.72 -22.51 -8.36
CA ARG A 162 -1.32 -22.67 -8.79
C ARG A 162 -0.92 -24.13 -8.94
N LEU A 163 -1.24 -24.96 -7.94
CA LEU A 163 -0.93 -26.40 -7.96
C LEU A 163 -1.74 -27.14 -9.04
N ALA A 164 -3.01 -26.78 -9.22
CA ALA A 164 -3.86 -27.37 -10.26
C ALA A 164 -3.38 -27.04 -11.68
N MET A 165 -2.75 -25.88 -11.88
CA MET A 165 -2.15 -25.46 -13.15
C MET A 165 -0.74 -26.01 -13.38
N GLY A 166 -0.20 -26.83 -12.47
CA GLY A 166 1.15 -27.39 -12.59
C GLY A 166 2.27 -26.35 -12.48
N VAL A 167 1.99 -25.18 -11.90
CA VAL A 167 2.98 -24.12 -11.69
C VAL A 167 3.80 -24.44 -10.45
N ASP A 168 5.04 -24.86 -10.68
CA ASP A 168 6.01 -25.17 -9.64
C ASP A 168 6.85 -23.94 -9.25
N ARG A 169 7.52 -24.05 -8.10
CA ARG A 169 8.53 -23.08 -7.67
C ARG A 169 9.89 -23.63 -8.08
N GLN A 170 10.63 -22.85 -8.85
CA GLN A 170 11.98 -23.19 -9.23
C GLN A 170 12.96 -22.47 -8.31
N THR A 171 13.84 -23.25 -7.68
CA THR A 171 14.97 -22.75 -6.90
C THR A 171 16.21 -22.85 -7.78
N CYS A 172 16.89 -21.72 -8.01
CA CYS A 172 18.07 -21.70 -8.88
C CYS A 172 19.31 -22.15 -8.11
N VAL A 173 20.01 -23.17 -8.61
CA VAL A 173 21.37 -23.51 -8.15
C VAL A 173 22.35 -22.91 -9.15
N CYS A 174 23.17 -21.95 -8.72
CA CYS A 174 24.19 -21.34 -9.57
C CYS A 174 25.40 -22.27 -9.68
N ILE A 175 25.66 -22.82 -10.86
CA ILE A 175 26.84 -23.64 -11.15
C ILE A 175 27.71 -22.91 -12.17
N GLY A 176 28.73 -22.19 -11.71
CA GLY A 176 29.89 -21.73 -12.50
C GLY A 176 29.63 -20.80 -13.70
N ARG A 177 30.69 -20.14 -14.16
CA ARG A 177 30.69 -19.33 -15.39
C ARG A 177 31.06 -20.21 -16.58
N GLY A 178 30.10 -20.95 -17.12
CA GLY A 178 30.27 -21.76 -18.32
C GLY A 178 28.92 -22.13 -18.93
N GLU A 179 28.87 -22.28 -20.25
CA GLU A 179 27.64 -22.57 -20.99
C GLU A 179 26.93 -23.84 -20.46
N PRO A 180 25.59 -23.79 -20.32
CA PRO A 180 24.83 -24.82 -19.62
C PRO A 180 24.76 -26.13 -20.42
N GLN A 181 25.11 -27.25 -19.77
CA GLN A 181 24.88 -28.59 -20.29
C GLN A 181 23.66 -29.25 -19.62
N PRO A 182 22.86 -30.03 -20.37
CA PRO A 182 21.64 -30.64 -19.84
C PRO A 182 21.95 -31.73 -18.80
N ALA A 183 21.23 -31.70 -17.67
CA ALA A 183 21.29 -32.71 -16.62
C ALA A 183 19.92 -33.40 -16.46
N THR A 184 19.92 -34.70 -16.16
CA THR A 184 18.71 -35.47 -15.86
C THR A 184 18.63 -35.76 -14.36
N VAL A 185 17.47 -35.47 -13.78
CA VAL A 185 17.17 -35.67 -12.35
C VAL A 185 16.56 -37.06 -12.18
N GLN A 186 17.18 -37.90 -11.34
CA GLN A 186 16.63 -39.21 -11.00
C GLN A 186 15.62 -39.11 -9.85
N SER A 187 14.74 -40.11 -9.76
CA SER A 187 13.64 -40.17 -8.78
C SER A 187 14.08 -40.26 -7.32
N ASP A 188 15.36 -40.48 -7.06
CA ASP A 188 15.99 -40.51 -5.73
C ASP A 188 16.59 -39.16 -5.31
N GLY A 189 16.46 -38.13 -6.15
CA GLY A 189 17.02 -36.80 -5.91
C GLY A 189 18.49 -36.67 -6.30
N SER A 190 19.09 -37.70 -6.89
CA SER A 190 20.43 -37.61 -7.47
C SER A 190 20.42 -36.97 -8.87
N LEU A 191 21.49 -36.25 -9.20
CA LEU A 191 21.70 -35.58 -10.49
C LEU A 191 22.78 -36.31 -11.26
N LEU A 192 22.47 -36.79 -12.48
CA LEU A 192 23.48 -37.29 -13.41
C LEU A 192 23.85 -36.21 -14.42
N LEU A 193 25.14 -35.85 -14.39
CA LEU A 193 25.78 -34.95 -15.35
C LEU A 193 26.53 -35.80 -16.39
N ALA A 194 26.32 -35.54 -17.68
CA ALA A 194 27.12 -36.13 -18.75
C ALA A 194 28.53 -35.51 -18.73
N SER A 195 29.48 -36.13 -18.03
CA SER A 195 30.86 -35.62 -17.94
C SER A 195 31.74 -36.18 -19.05
N SER A 196 32.16 -35.33 -19.98
CA SER A 196 33.32 -35.60 -20.85
C SER A 196 34.61 -35.12 -20.15
N GLY A 197 35.29 -36.03 -19.47
CA GLY A 197 36.76 -36.17 -19.54
C GLY A 197 37.71 -35.07 -19.06
N GLN A 198 37.30 -34.03 -18.34
CA GLN A 198 38.25 -33.04 -17.79
C GLN A 198 38.01 -32.75 -16.31
N VAL A 199 38.97 -33.18 -15.48
CA VAL A 199 38.98 -33.02 -14.02
C VAL A 199 39.36 -31.58 -13.67
N LEU A 200 38.36 -30.70 -13.57
CA LEU A 200 38.47 -29.45 -12.82
C LEU A 200 37.94 -29.72 -11.39
N PRO A 201 38.64 -29.27 -10.33
CA PRO A 201 38.16 -29.47 -8.96
C PRO A 201 36.84 -28.71 -8.77
N LEU A 202 35.75 -29.48 -8.74
CA LEU A 202 34.39 -29.02 -8.53
C LEU A 202 34.27 -28.60 -7.05
N ARG A 203 34.41 -27.29 -6.78
CA ARG A 203 34.05 -26.72 -5.49
C ARG A 203 32.59 -26.30 -5.55
N ILE A 204 31.77 -26.97 -4.74
CA ILE A 204 30.41 -26.55 -4.44
C ILE A 204 30.53 -25.41 -3.42
N GLU A 205 30.22 -24.19 -3.86
CA GLU A 205 30.09 -23.05 -2.97
C GLU A 205 28.61 -22.71 -2.86
N VAL A 206 28.08 -22.78 -1.64
CA VAL A 206 26.73 -22.34 -1.33
C VAL A 206 26.78 -20.82 -1.25
N ASP A 207 26.35 -20.15 -2.33
CA ASP A 207 26.29 -18.69 -2.37
C ASP A 207 25.18 -18.17 -1.42
N GLN A 208 25.30 -16.93 -0.96
CA GLN A 208 24.35 -16.35 -0.02
C GLN A 208 22.99 -16.09 -0.68
N HIS A 209 21.92 -16.12 0.13
CA HIS A 209 20.51 -15.94 -0.25
C HIS A 209 20.21 -14.73 -1.18
N THR A 210 21.08 -13.73 -1.24
CA THR A 210 20.93 -12.48 -2.01
C THR A 210 20.94 -12.65 -3.53
N ARG A 211 21.24 -13.83 -4.07
CA ARG A 211 21.15 -14.09 -5.53
C ARG A 211 20.27 -15.27 -5.94
N CYS A 212 19.82 -16.08 -4.99
CA CYS A 212 18.91 -17.19 -5.24
C CYS A 212 17.47 -16.73 -5.04
N VAL A 213 16.89 -16.08 -6.06
CA VAL A 213 15.50 -15.61 -6.02
C VAL A 213 14.58 -16.75 -6.48
N GLU A 214 13.61 -17.15 -5.65
CA GLU A 214 12.56 -18.10 -6.04
C GLU A 214 11.81 -17.55 -7.27
N ARG A 215 11.73 -18.34 -8.36
CA ARG A 215 10.99 -17.96 -9.56
C ARG A 215 9.91 -18.99 -9.89
N TYR A 216 8.82 -18.53 -10.48
CA TYR A 216 7.78 -19.40 -10.99
C TYR A 216 8.12 -19.88 -12.40
N GLY A 217 8.22 -21.20 -12.56
CA GLY A 217 8.51 -21.87 -13.82
C GLY A 217 7.28 -22.05 -14.70
N GLY A 218 7.51 -22.30 -15.99
CA GLY A 218 6.47 -22.74 -16.92
C GLY A 218 5.77 -21.63 -17.73
N HIS A 219 4.81 -22.08 -18.55
CA HIS A 219 3.96 -21.23 -19.39
C HIS A 219 2.49 -21.55 -19.11
N VAL A 220 1.65 -20.53 -19.00
CA VAL A 220 0.20 -20.67 -18.95
C VAL A 220 -0.38 -19.90 -20.14
N ALA A 221 -1.14 -20.57 -21.00
CA ALA A 221 -1.70 -19.99 -22.22
C ALA A 221 -0.67 -19.24 -23.10
N GLY A 222 0.55 -19.77 -23.21
CA GLY A 222 1.63 -19.17 -24.01
C GLY A 222 2.41 -18.03 -23.35
N VAL A 223 2.03 -17.60 -22.14
CA VAL A 223 2.71 -16.53 -21.40
C VAL A 223 3.61 -17.12 -20.30
N LYS A 224 4.83 -16.60 -20.16
CA LYS A 224 5.75 -16.95 -19.07
C LYS A 224 5.11 -16.61 -17.72
N VAL A 225 5.01 -17.59 -16.83
CA VAL A 225 4.29 -17.43 -15.55
C VAL A 225 4.90 -16.30 -14.71
N GLN A 226 6.23 -16.21 -14.62
CA GLN A 226 6.88 -15.15 -13.86
C GLN A 226 6.48 -13.74 -14.34
N SER A 227 6.44 -13.51 -15.66
CA SER A 227 6.05 -12.21 -16.22
C SER A 227 4.58 -11.87 -15.92
N ALA A 228 3.70 -12.88 -15.92
CA ALA A 228 2.31 -12.69 -15.54
C ALA A 228 2.17 -12.37 -14.04
N VAL A 229 2.90 -13.08 -13.17
CA VAL A 229 2.93 -12.82 -11.73
C VAL A 229 3.45 -11.42 -11.44
N ASP A 230 4.55 -11.02 -12.08
CA ASP A 230 5.12 -9.67 -11.93
C ASP A 230 4.13 -8.61 -12.39
N ALA A 231 3.48 -8.79 -13.54
CA ALA A 231 2.46 -7.86 -14.04
C ALA A 231 1.27 -7.72 -13.09
N VAL A 232 0.74 -8.84 -12.57
CA VAL A 232 -0.34 -8.82 -11.58
C VAL A 232 0.12 -8.14 -10.30
N HIS A 233 1.36 -8.36 -9.86
CA HIS A 233 1.92 -7.69 -8.69
C HIS A 233 2.00 -6.17 -8.91
N TYR A 234 2.47 -5.72 -10.07
CA TYR A 234 2.49 -4.30 -10.44
C TYR A 234 1.09 -3.68 -10.43
N LEU A 235 0.13 -4.34 -11.09
CA LEU A 235 -1.25 -3.89 -11.17
C LEU A 235 -1.90 -3.83 -9.80
N SER A 236 -1.71 -4.86 -8.97
CA SER A 236 -2.25 -4.90 -7.61
C SER A 236 -1.67 -3.81 -6.71
N GLY A 237 -0.36 -3.57 -6.74
CA GLY A 237 0.28 -2.50 -5.96
C GLY A 237 -0.17 -1.11 -6.43
N GLY A 238 -0.31 -0.91 -7.74
CA GLY A 238 -0.88 0.29 -8.33
C GLY A 238 -2.35 0.50 -7.94
N ALA A 239 -3.16 -0.56 -7.98
CA ALA A 239 -4.56 -0.52 -7.58
C ALA A 239 -4.73 -0.14 -6.09
N VAL A 240 -3.83 -0.59 -5.21
CA VAL A 240 -3.81 -0.16 -3.81
C VAL A 240 -3.52 1.33 -3.70
N CYS A 241 -2.47 1.85 -4.36
CA CYS A 241 -2.16 3.29 -4.37
C CYS A 241 -3.32 4.13 -4.92
N PHE A 242 -3.93 3.68 -6.03
CA PHE A 242 -5.09 4.31 -6.64
C PHE A 242 -6.29 4.35 -5.67
N ALA A 243 -6.68 3.22 -5.09
CA ALA A 243 -7.81 3.12 -4.18
C ALA A 243 -7.63 3.97 -2.92
N ARG A 244 -6.40 4.02 -2.38
CA ARG A 244 -6.05 4.91 -1.27
C ARG A 244 -6.26 6.38 -1.65
N ALA A 245 -5.76 6.80 -2.80
CA ALA A 245 -5.92 8.17 -3.27
C ALA A 245 -7.39 8.56 -3.52
N VAL A 246 -8.20 7.64 -4.06
CA VAL A 246 -9.66 7.84 -4.22
C VAL A 246 -10.35 8.10 -2.87
N ASN A 247 -9.85 7.48 -1.81
CA ASN A 247 -10.38 7.60 -0.46
C ASN A 247 -9.82 8.82 0.30
N ASP A 248 -8.53 9.14 0.17
CA ASP A 248 -7.87 10.17 0.97
C ASP A 248 -8.05 11.59 0.38
N THR A 249 -8.06 11.72 -0.95
CA THR A 249 -8.16 13.03 -1.61
C THR A 249 -9.46 13.77 -1.26
N PRO A 250 -10.66 13.15 -1.35
CA PRO A 250 -11.91 13.81 -0.96
C PRO A 250 -11.99 14.14 0.53
N LYS A 251 -11.37 13.34 1.40
CA LYS A 251 -11.33 13.60 2.85
C LYS A 251 -10.54 14.87 3.16
N ILE A 252 -9.38 15.02 2.54
CA ILE A 252 -8.51 16.17 2.74
C ILE A 252 -9.13 17.41 2.08
N ALA A 253 -9.68 17.25 0.87
CA ALA A 253 -10.36 18.33 0.16
C ALA A 253 -11.64 18.80 0.86
N ALA A 254 -12.36 17.91 1.57
CA ALA A 254 -13.54 18.28 2.35
C ALA A 254 -13.24 19.36 3.40
N LEU A 255 -12.02 19.45 3.93
CA LEU A 255 -11.62 20.50 4.87
C LEU A 255 -11.54 21.90 4.25
N LEU A 256 -11.46 22.01 2.91
CA LEU A 256 -11.53 23.29 2.19
C LEU A 256 -12.95 23.67 1.78
N LEU A 257 -13.87 22.71 1.81
CA LEU A 257 -15.25 22.85 1.33
C LEU A 257 -16.27 22.87 2.49
N ALA A 258 -15.80 22.69 3.73
CA ALA A 258 -16.59 22.69 4.95
C ALA A 258 -16.86 24.10 5.46
#